data_AF-A0A2B7YMT3-F1
#
_entry.id   AF-A0A2B7YMT3-F1
#
_cell.length_a   1.000
_cell.length_b   1.000
_cell.length_c   1.000
_cell.angle_alpha   90.00
_cell.angle_beta   90.00
_cell.angle_gamma   90.00
#
_symmetry.space_group_name_H-M   'P 1'
#
loop_
_entity.id
_entity.type
_entity.pdbx_description
1 polymer ?
#
loop_
_entity_poly.entity_id
_entity_poly.type
_entity_poly.pdbx_seq_one_letter_code
_entity_poly.pdbx_strand_id
1 'polypeptide(L)' 'MLISIPGIGIISSASFIGEIRDPKRFSNPQQIIRLAGYNLVEDSSGKHKSKTMISKRGRKILRMILYKISFFNKIN' A
#
# COMPACT_ATOMS: atom_id res chain seq x y z
N MET A 1 -16.10 -4.31 -9.20
CA MET A 1 -14.80 -4.39 -9.92
C MET A 1 -13.89 -3.28 -9.38
N LEU A 2 -12.56 -3.37 -9.46
CA LEU A 2 -11.67 -2.30 -8.94
C LEU A 2 -11.94 -0.93 -9.57
N ILE A 3 -12.27 -0.90 -10.85
CA ILE A 3 -12.59 0.30 -11.62
C ILE A 3 -13.90 1.00 -11.20
N SER A 4 -14.76 0.34 -10.41
CA SER A 4 -15.98 0.99 -9.89
C SER A 4 -15.71 1.83 -8.65
N ILE A 5 -14.48 1.77 -8.11
CA ILE A 5 -14.05 2.61 -7.01
C ILE A 5 -13.66 3.98 -7.60
N PRO A 6 -14.28 5.08 -7.15
CA PRO A 6 -13.90 6.42 -7.56
C PRO A 6 -12.38 6.59 -7.47
N GLY A 7 -11.78 7.25 -8.46
CA GLY A 7 -10.34 7.47 -8.50
C GLY A 7 -9.44 6.27 -8.84
N ILE A 8 -10.00 5.09 -9.13
CA ILE A 8 -9.25 3.96 -9.69
C ILE A 8 -9.55 3.79 -11.18
N GLY A 9 -8.57 4.10 -12.03
CA GLY A 9 -8.63 3.84 -13.47
C GLY A 9 -8.10 2.45 -13.86
N ILE A 10 -8.26 2.10 -15.15
CA ILE A 10 -7.82 0.82 -15.72
C ILE A 10 -6.33 0.55 -15.46
N ILE A 11 -5.48 1.55 -15.71
CA ILE A 11 -4.01 1.44 -15.52
C ILE A 11 -3.67 1.19 -14.06
N SER A 12 -4.28 1.95 -13.13
CA SER A 12 -4.08 1.79 -11.68
C SER A 12 -4.54 0.42 -11.20
N SER A 13 -5.69 -0.06 -11.69
CA SER A 13 -6.23 -1.38 -11.41
C SER A 13 -5.31 -2.49 -11.90
N ALA A 14 -4.88 -2.43 -13.17
CA ALA A 14 -3.96 -3.41 -13.74
C ALA A 14 -2.61 -3.43 -13.01
N SER A 15 -2.07 -2.25 -12.69
CA SER A 15 -0.81 -2.14 -11.95
C SER A 15 -0.93 -2.72 -10.54
N PHE A 16 -2.05 -2.46 -9.85
CA PHE A 16 -2.32 -3.02 -8.53
C PHE A 16 -2.40 -4.54 -8.57
N ILE A 17 -3.20 -5.11 -9.50
CA ILE A 17 -3.33 -6.56 -9.67
C ILE A 17 -1.98 -7.19 -10.04
N GLY A 18 -1.21 -6.59 -10.95
CA GLY A 18 0.13 -7.08 -11.32
C GLY A 18 1.09 -7.15 -10.12
N GLU A 19 1.02 -6.17 -9.21
CA GLU A 19 1.86 -6.15 -8.00
C GLU A 19 1.44 -7.17 -6.93
N ILE A 20 0.14 -7.32 -6.68
CA ILE A 20 -0.35 -8.28 -5.68
C ILE A 20 -0.38 -9.71 -6.24
N ARG A 21 -0.38 -9.86 -7.56
CA ARG A 21 -0.49 -11.11 -8.34
C ARG A 21 -1.85 -11.76 -8.17
N ASP A 22 -1.99 -12.66 -7.20
CA ASP A 22 -3.25 -13.34 -6.90
C ASP A 22 -3.91 -12.69 -5.66
N PRO A 23 -5.08 -12.04 -5.81
CA PRO A 23 -5.82 -11.48 -4.68
C PRO A 23 -6.31 -12.54 -3.69
N LYS A 24 -6.56 -13.78 -4.13
CA LYS A 24 -7.12 -14.84 -3.29
C LYS A 24 -6.15 -15.34 -2.23
N ARG A 25 -4.85 -15.06 -2.37
CA ARG A 25 -3.82 -15.43 -1.39
C ARG A 25 -3.86 -14.58 -0.12
N PHE A 26 -4.68 -13.53 -0.09
CA PHE A 26 -4.80 -12.64 1.06
C PHE A 26 -6.14 -12.87 1.75
N SER A 27 -6.09 -13.23 3.03
CA SER A 27 -7.28 -13.41 3.87
C SER A 27 -7.80 -12.10 4.47
N ASN A 28 -6.96 -11.07 4.52
CA ASN A 28 -7.30 -9.76 5.08
C ASN A 28 -6.56 -8.63 4.31
N PRO A 29 -7.21 -7.50 3.97
CA PRO A 29 -6.57 -6.34 3.35
C PRO A 29 -5.31 -5.84 4.08
N GLN A 30 -5.21 -6.01 5.40
CA GLN A 30 -4.01 -5.64 6.17
C GLN A 30 -2.74 -6.35 5.67
N GLN A 31 -2.86 -7.53 5.09
CA GLN A 31 -1.72 -8.25 4.49
C GLN A 31 -1.20 -7.53 3.24
N ILE A 32 -2.07 -6.93 2.44
CA ILE A 32 -1.68 -6.11 1.28
C ILE A 32 -0.99 -4.81 1.76
N ILE A 33 -1.52 -4.18 2.82
CA ILE A 33 -0.91 -3.00 3.44
C ILE A 33 0.49 -3.30 4.00
N ARG A 34 0.66 -4.44 4.67
CA ARG A 34 1.97 -4.94 5.13
C ARG A 34 2.89 -5.23 3.96
N LEU A 35 2.39 -5.87 2.90
CA LEU A 35 3.17 -6.14 1.68
C LEU A 35 3.66 -4.85 1.01
N ALA A 36 2.87 -3.78 1.07
CA ALA A 36 3.26 -2.45 0.61
C ALA A 36 4.26 -1.74 1.55
N GLY A 37 4.48 -2.25 2.76
CA GLY A 37 5.36 -1.65 3.77
C GLY A 37 4.76 -0.41 4.45
N TYR A 38 3.44 -0.37 4.59
CA TYR A 38 2.70 0.69 5.30
C TYR A 38 2.42 0.38 6.77
N ASN A 39 2.88 -0.77 7.27
CA ASN A 39 2.80 -1.04 8.71
C ASN A 39 3.68 -0.04 9.47
N LEU A 40 3.15 0.44 10.59
CA LEU A 40 3.88 1.30 11.50
C LEU A 40 4.98 0.50 12.19
N VAL A 41 6.16 1.12 12.30
CA VAL A 41 7.30 0.63 13.05
C VAL A 41 7.86 1.77 13.90
N GLU A 42 8.36 1.43 15.06
CA GLU A 42 9.20 2.31 15.86
C GLU A 42 10.65 2.06 15.44
N ASP A 43 11.38 3.11 15.04
CA ASP A 43 12.81 3.02 14.78
C ASP A 43 13.55 3.25 16.09
N SER A 44 13.58 2.20 16.91
CA SER A 44 14.26 2.20 18.21
C SER A 44 15.58 1.45 18.10
N SER A 45 16.69 2.19 18.04
CA SER A 45 18.06 1.62 18.07
C SER A 45 18.53 1.22 19.47
N GLY A 46 17.60 1.04 20.41
CA GLY A 46 17.87 0.76 21.82
C GLY A 46 18.34 1.97 22.65
N LYS A 47 18.90 3.02 22.00
CA LYS A 47 19.38 4.24 22.67
C LYS A 47 18.45 5.44 22.54
N HIS A 48 17.59 5.44 21.52
CA HIS A 48 16.64 6.52 21.26
C HIS A 48 15.30 5.92 20.81
N LYS A 49 14.19 6.41 21.41
CA LYS A 49 12.84 6.19 20.88
C LYS A 49 12.57 7.27 19.84
N SER A 50 12.46 6.89 18.57
CA SER A 50 12.14 7.81 17.49
C SER A 50 10.64 7.85 17.22
N LYS A 51 10.22 8.76 16.33
CA LYS A 51 8.83 8.86 15.88
C LYS A 51 8.41 7.57 15.18
N THR A 52 7.17 7.16 15.38
CA THR A 52 6.56 6.05 14.63
C THR A 52 6.51 6.39 13.13
N MET A 53 7.05 5.53 12.28
CA MET A 53 7.09 5.70 10.83
C MET A 53 6.53 4.46 10.12
N ILE A 54 6.22 4.57 8.83
CA ILE A 54 5.94 3.39 8.02
C ILE A 54 7.23 2.57 7.83
N SER A 55 7.12 1.25 7.78
CA SER A 55 8.29 0.38 7.68
C SER A 55 9.08 0.58 6.40
N LYS A 56 8.41 0.92 5.29
CA LYS A 56 8.94 0.92 3.91
C LYS A 56 9.48 -0.46 3.46
N ARG A 57 9.42 -1.48 4.32
CA ARG A 57 9.82 -2.87 4.06
C ARG A 57 8.69 -3.55 3.31
N GLY A 58 8.92 -3.88 2.04
CA GLY A 58 7.89 -4.45 1.16
C GLY A 58 8.03 -3.98 -0.28
N ARG A 59 6.99 -4.18 -1.08
CA ARG A 59 6.95 -3.85 -2.50
C ARG A 59 6.86 -2.34 -2.70
N LYS A 60 7.99 -1.71 -3.08
CA LYS A 60 8.09 -0.26 -3.36
C LYS A 60 7.08 0.20 -4.42
N ILE A 61 6.88 -0.61 -5.46
CA ILE A 61 5.94 -0.29 -6.56
C ILE A 61 4.49 -0.35 -6.07
N LEU A 62 4.10 -1.42 -5.37
CA LEU A 62 2.78 -1.52 -4.75
C LEU A 62 2.48 -0.32 -3.83
N ARG A 63 3.47 0.08 -3.01
CA ARG A 63 3.37 1.27 -2.16
C ARG A 63 3.10 2.53 -2.99
N MET A 64 3.87 2.76 -4.05
CA MET A 64 3.70 3.91 -4.93
C MET A 64 2.32 3.94 -5.60
N ILE A 65 1.82 2.78 -6.07
CA ILE A 65 0.49 2.68 -6.70
C ILE A 65 -0.61 3.04 -5.70
N LEU A 66 -0.55 2.47 -4.50
CA LEU A 66 -1.53 2.76 -3.43
C LEU A 66 -1.52 4.24 -3.04
N TYR A 67 -0.33 4.86 -2.94
CA TYR A 67 -0.22 6.30 -2.71
C TYR A 67 -0.88 7.12 -3.81
N LYS A 68 -0.61 6.80 -5.09
CA LYS A 68 -1.20 7.51 -6.24
C LYS A 68 -2.72 7.38 -6.28
N ILE A 69 -3.25 6.18 -6.03
CA ILE A 69 -4.70 5.93 -5.97
C ILE A 69 -5.34 6.77 -4.85
N SER A 70 -4.72 6.80 -3.67
CA SER A 70 -5.22 7.58 -2.53
C SER A 70 -5.17 9.08 -2.78
N PHE A 71 -4.08 9.57 -3.38
CA PHE A 71 -3.90 10.99 -3.68
C PHE A 71 -4.92 11.47 -4.72
N PHE A 72 -5.16 10.69 -5.78
CA PHE A 72 -6.15 11.04 -6.80
C PHE A 72 -7.58 11.04 -6.24
N ASN A 73 -7.93 10.11 -5.35
CA ASN A 73 -9.22 10.12 -4.66
C ASN A 73 -9.44 11.38 -3.83
N LYS A 74 -8.39 11.97 -3.26
CA LYS A 74 -8.51 13.15 -2.41
C LYS A 74 -8.75 14.45 -3.20
N ILE A 75 -8.47 14.44 -4.51
CA ILE A 75 -8.62 15.60 -5.38
C ILE A 75 -10.03 15.68 -5.99
N ASN A 76 -10.77 14.56 -6.02
CA ASN A 76 -12.15 14.49 -6.51
C ASN A 76 -13.13 14.51 -5.35
#